data_AF-N9Q2T1-F1
#
_entry.id   AF-N9Q2T1-F1
#
_cell.length_a   1.000
_cell.length_b   1.000
_cell.length_c   1.000
_cell.angle_alpha   90.00
_cell.angle_beta   90.00
_cell.angle_gamma   90.00
#
_symmetry.space_group_name_H-M   'P 1'
#
loop_
_entity.id
_entity.type
_entity.pdbx_description
1 polymer ?
#
loop_
_entity_poly.entity_id
_entity_poly.type
_entity_poly.pdbx_seq_one_letter_code
_entity_poly.pdbx_strand_id
1 'polypeptide(L)'
;MERILLEIVEKNDANKELLQDYWLFKDTIKFDFVFTAKSLIYKYNLDDYTDLTKKIINAGRLFVRRLKDCKKCYIEFSIEDRAHFKNSKITILNEIFICYDCRKVRNNKKVNSLISDIKNHNCRVDGGSQELIKLSYIERIYLYILIENYKNNFPSEWRALSALNYSESQYLIKNIIEKGYIKELEYCNFCHTRQLELYTLSMQEKNMIEEQLKEELKNYLKLNFNYHCQIVVPDEFDSIESWMSNVYSEILKTKLTIDDVKEVENFILNKRFNEVYKLVSLVCEKNSISWLKNNAFDFEVLRLSRNFNLEVIHNILSKCARETAADLYIIEKSKNNKDFFKVNNIYKQKISLDFEKLIKKNYPVLYSRNLPNNWVFSEEELFINTYIIESDQKWSKYTPKEILNMWLDKTIFDFEE
;
A
#
# COMPACT_ATOMS: atom_id res chain seq x y z
N MET A 1 32.86 -28.89 -27.91
CA MET A 1 31.51 -29.48 -28.02
C MET A 1 30.69 -28.53 -28.86
N GLU A 2 30.33 -28.92 -30.09
CA GLU A 2 29.56 -28.07 -31.00
C GLU A 2 28.21 -27.72 -30.37
N ARG A 3 27.84 -26.44 -30.40
CA ARG A 3 26.58 -25.97 -29.79
C ARG A 3 25.35 -26.32 -30.63
N ILE A 4 25.54 -26.63 -31.91
CA ILE A 4 24.49 -26.91 -32.90
C ILE A 4 24.96 -28.10 -33.73
N LEU A 5 24.13 -29.13 -33.83
CA LEU A 5 24.29 -30.29 -34.70
C LEU A 5 23.24 -30.22 -35.80
N LEU A 6 23.67 -30.48 -37.04
CA LEU A 6 22.82 -30.49 -38.23
C LEU A 6 22.79 -31.90 -38.81
N GLU A 7 21.60 -32.43 -39.04
CA GLU A 7 21.41 -33.77 -39.59
C GLU A 7 20.34 -33.71 -40.67
N ILE A 8 20.61 -34.30 -41.84
CA ILE A 8 19.62 -34.41 -42.91
C ILE A 8 18.89 -35.74 -42.72
N VAL A 9 17.59 -35.68 -42.49
CA VAL A 9 16.74 -36.86 -42.30
C VAL A 9 15.99 -37.16 -43.59
N GLU A 10 16.32 -38.28 -44.19
CA GLU A 10 15.69 -38.79 -45.41
C GLU A 10 14.34 -39.47 -45.07
N LYS A 11 13.30 -39.18 -45.85
CA LYS A 11 11.98 -39.84 -45.77
C LYS A 11 11.79 -40.86 -46.90
N ASN A 12 12.42 -40.63 -48.04
CA ASN A 12 12.30 -41.46 -49.23
C ASN A 12 13.63 -41.40 -50.02
N ASP A 13 14.00 -42.49 -50.68
CA ASP A 13 15.22 -42.58 -51.49
C ASP A 13 15.13 -41.73 -52.78
N ALA A 14 13.91 -41.40 -53.22
CA ALA A 14 13.69 -40.53 -54.37
C ALA A 14 14.21 -39.10 -54.08
N ASN A 15 15.09 -38.60 -54.94
CA ASN A 15 15.72 -37.26 -54.86
C ASN A 15 16.69 -37.06 -53.68
N LYS A 16 17.29 -38.14 -53.15
CA LYS A 16 18.30 -38.08 -52.08
C LYS A 16 19.46 -37.14 -52.38
N GLU A 17 20.00 -37.19 -53.60
CA GLU A 17 21.11 -36.31 -54.00
C GLU A 17 20.71 -34.84 -54.01
N LEU A 18 19.50 -34.54 -54.52
CA LEU A 18 18.92 -33.19 -54.49
C LEU A 18 18.72 -32.70 -53.04
N LEU A 19 18.26 -33.56 -52.12
CA LEU A 19 18.09 -33.21 -50.71
C LEU A 19 19.44 -32.86 -50.04
N GLN A 20 20.49 -33.64 -50.32
CA GLN A 20 21.83 -33.39 -49.80
C GLN A 20 22.39 -32.06 -50.30
N ASP A 21 22.29 -31.79 -51.61
CA ASP A 21 22.71 -30.52 -52.21
C ASP A 21 21.88 -29.34 -51.71
N TYR A 22 20.58 -29.53 -51.50
CA TYR A 22 19.68 -28.48 -51.01
C TYR A 22 20.02 -28.04 -49.58
N TRP A 23 20.49 -28.96 -48.73
CA TRP A 23 20.91 -28.65 -47.36
C TRP A 23 22.43 -28.54 -47.21
N LEU A 24 23.20 -28.51 -48.30
CA LEU A 24 24.64 -28.39 -48.22
C LEU A 24 25.05 -26.98 -47.78
N PHE A 25 25.75 -26.89 -46.65
CA PHE A 25 26.23 -25.64 -46.08
C PHE A 25 27.70 -25.41 -46.43
N LYS A 26 28.00 -24.19 -46.89
CA LYS A 26 29.36 -23.68 -47.05
C LYS A 26 29.98 -23.32 -45.70
N ASP A 27 29.15 -22.76 -44.81
CA ASP A 27 29.51 -22.41 -43.44
C ASP A 27 28.29 -22.73 -42.55
N THR A 28 28.44 -23.72 -41.67
CA THR A 28 27.38 -24.19 -40.77
C THR A 28 27.14 -23.22 -39.60
N ILE A 29 28.06 -22.29 -39.33
CA ILE A 29 27.94 -21.27 -38.28
C ILE A 29 27.18 -20.06 -38.82
N LYS A 30 27.50 -19.63 -40.05
CA LYS A 30 26.80 -18.51 -40.72
C LYS A 30 25.49 -18.94 -41.38
N PHE A 31 25.34 -20.24 -41.58
CA PHE A 31 24.25 -20.89 -42.31
C PHE A 31 24.16 -20.42 -43.77
N ASP A 32 25.30 -20.41 -44.44
CA ASP A 32 25.39 -20.09 -45.87
C ASP A 32 25.29 -21.38 -46.68
N PHE A 33 24.35 -21.44 -47.63
CA PHE A 33 24.17 -22.61 -48.50
C PHE A 33 25.20 -22.62 -49.64
N VAL A 34 25.71 -23.79 -50.00
CA VAL A 34 26.60 -23.96 -51.17
C VAL A 34 25.85 -23.66 -52.46
N PHE A 35 24.63 -24.20 -52.59
CA PHE A 35 23.81 -24.02 -53.78
C PHE A 35 22.66 -23.03 -53.54
N THR A 36 22.44 -22.13 -54.49
CA THR A 36 21.22 -21.31 -54.55
C THR A 36 20.05 -22.15 -55.07
N ALA A 37 18.80 -21.72 -54.82
CA ALA A 37 17.65 -22.41 -55.36
C ALA A 37 17.67 -22.46 -56.91
N LYS A 38 18.10 -21.36 -57.56
CA LYS A 38 18.24 -21.29 -59.02
C LYS A 38 19.24 -22.31 -59.56
N SER A 39 20.39 -22.47 -58.90
CA SER A 39 21.39 -23.46 -59.33
C SER A 39 20.89 -24.90 -59.18
N LEU A 40 20.06 -25.19 -58.18
CA LEU A 40 19.48 -26.53 -57.98
C LEU A 40 18.40 -26.83 -59.02
N ILE A 41 17.54 -25.85 -59.32
CA ILE A 41 16.52 -25.96 -60.38
C ILE A 41 17.18 -26.31 -61.71
N TYR A 42 18.29 -25.63 -62.05
CA TYR A 42 19.04 -25.90 -63.29
C TYR A 42 19.75 -27.27 -63.24
N LYS A 43 20.45 -27.59 -62.15
CA LYS A 43 21.23 -28.85 -62.01
C LYS A 43 20.35 -30.09 -62.13
N TYR A 44 19.15 -30.05 -61.56
CA TYR A 44 18.21 -31.19 -61.52
C TYR A 44 17.05 -31.09 -62.51
N ASN A 45 17.11 -30.14 -63.45
CA ASN A 45 16.10 -29.92 -64.50
C ASN A 45 14.67 -29.85 -63.94
N LEU A 46 14.46 -28.96 -62.97
CA LEU A 46 13.17 -28.73 -62.30
C LEU A 46 12.43 -27.57 -62.98
N ASP A 47 11.10 -27.57 -62.92
CA ASP A 47 10.29 -26.55 -63.58
C ASP A 47 10.42 -25.18 -62.89
N ASP A 48 10.33 -25.15 -61.56
CA ASP A 48 10.38 -23.92 -60.77
C ASP A 48 10.75 -24.18 -59.28
N TYR A 49 10.67 -23.12 -58.47
CA TYR A 49 10.91 -23.19 -57.03
C TYR A 49 9.86 -24.02 -56.28
N THR A 50 8.63 -24.08 -56.78
CA THR A 50 7.54 -24.84 -56.18
C THR A 50 7.76 -26.33 -56.38
N ASP A 51 8.21 -26.76 -57.56
CA ASP A 51 8.64 -28.14 -57.82
C ASP A 51 9.84 -28.53 -56.95
N LEU A 52 10.85 -27.65 -56.83
CA LEU A 52 11.98 -27.86 -55.92
C LEU A 52 11.51 -28.07 -54.48
N THR A 53 10.65 -27.20 -53.96
CA THR A 53 10.20 -27.25 -52.57
C THR A 53 9.37 -28.51 -52.30
N LYS A 54 8.47 -28.88 -53.21
CA LYS A 54 7.68 -30.12 -53.12
C LYS A 54 8.58 -31.36 -53.09
N LYS A 55 9.57 -31.44 -53.99
CA LYS A 55 10.50 -32.57 -54.05
C LYS A 55 11.35 -32.67 -52.78
N ILE A 56 11.78 -31.56 -52.21
CA ILE A 56 12.54 -31.53 -50.95
C ILE A 56 11.70 -32.00 -49.76
N ILE A 57 10.49 -31.46 -49.58
CA ILE A 57 9.60 -31.84 -48.47
C ILE A 57 9.27 -33.35 -48.50
N ASN A 58 9.10 -33.90 -49.70
CA ASN A 58 8.85 -35.33 -49.91
C ASN A 58 10.11 -36.18 -49.69
N ALA A 59 11.28 -35.69 -50.08
CA ALA A 59 12.55 -36.41 -49.92
C ALA A 59 13.03 -36.45 -48.46
N GLY A 60 12.79 -35.40 -47.67
CA GLY A 60 13.26 -35.36 -46.30
C GLY A 60 13.15 -34.00 -45.64
N ARG A 61 13.98 -33.76 -44.63
CA ARG A 61 14.02 -32.51 -43.86
C ARG A 61 15.37 -32.31 -43.17
N LEU A 62 15.67 -31.08 -42.80
CA LEU A 62 16.81 -30.75 -41.95
C LEU A 62 16.40 -30.84 -40.47
N PHE A 63 17.18 -31.55 -39.68
CA PHE A 63 17.05 -31.63 -38.24
C PHE A 63 18.17 -30.82 -37.59
N VAL A 64 17.79 -29.87 -36.73
CA VAL A 64 18.73 -29.01 -36.02
C VAL A 64 18.62 -29.30 -34.54
N ARG A 65 19.69 -29.82 -33.94
CA ARG A 65 19.77 -30.10 -32.50
C ARG A 65 20.72 -29.11 -31.84
N ARG A 66 20.18 -28.23 -31.00
CA ARG A 66 20.98 -27.21 -30.28
C ARG A 66 21.09 -27.56 -28.80
N LEU A 67 22.30 -27.43 -28.26
CA LEU A 67 22.54 -27.59 -26.82
C LEU A 67 21.94 -26.39 -26.07
N LYS A 68 21.06 -26.66 -25.10
CA LYS A 68 20.51 -25.67 -24.17
C LYS A 68 21.62 -25.10 -23.28
N ASP A 69 21.41 -23.93 -22.67
CA ASP A 69 22.45 -23.25 -21.88
C ASP A 69 22.83 -23.99 -20.60
N CYS A 70 22.01 -24.96 -20.17
CA CYS A 70 22.35 -25.89 -19.10
C CYS A 70 23.46 -26.88 -19.46
N LYS A 71 23.90 -26.93 -20.73
CA LYS A 71 24.91 -27.85 -21.28
C LYS A 71 24.61 -29.34 -21.11
N LYS A 72 23.40 -29.70 -20.70
CA LYS A 72 22.96 -31.08 -20.42
C LYS A 72 21.75 -31.52 -21.24
N CYS A 73 21.03 -30.58 -21.83
CA CYS A 73 19.79 -30.84 -22.56
C CYS A 73 19.89 -30.28 -23.98
N TYR A 74 19.14 -30.87 -24.91
CA TYR A 74 19.02 -30.35 -26.27
C TYR A 74 17.62 -29.79 -26.52
N ILE A 75 17.54 -28.88 -27.48
CA ILE A 75 16.30 -28.50 -28.16
C ILE A 75 16.42 -28.91 -29.62
N GLU A 76 15.32 -29.37 -30.19
CA GLU A 76 15.29 -29.95 -31.53
C GLU A 76 14.33 -29.15 -32.39
N PHE A 77 14.77 -28.85 -33.61
CA PHE A 77 13.97 -28.16 -34.62
C PHE A 77 13.93 -29.02 -35.87
N SER A 78 12.72 -29.24 -36.38
CA SER A 78 12.51 -29.94 -37.65
C SER A 78 12.20 -28.91 -38.73
N ILE A 79 13.03 -28.84 -39.75
CA ILE A 79 12.99 -27.80 -40.78
C ILE A 79 12.71 -28.44 -42.14
N GLU A 80 11.55 -28.13 -42.71
CA GLU A 80 11.05 -28.76 -43.95
C GLU A 80 11.61 -28.10 -45.22
N ASP A 81 11.82 -26.78 -45.21
CA ASP A 81 12.35 -26.04 -46.35
C ASP A 81 13.17 -24.80 -45.93
N ARG A 82 13.81 -24.14 -46.90
CA ARG A 82 14.64 -22.94 -46.65
C ARG A 82 13.84 -21.72 -46.18
N ALA A 83 12.53 -21.63 -46.46
CA ALA A 83 11.70 -20.53 -45.98
C ALA A 83 11.41 -20.70 -44.48
N HIS A 84 11.05 -21.92 -44.06
CA HIS A 84 10.92 -22.31 -42.67
C HIS A 84 12.25 -22.11 -41.92
N PHE A 85 13.37 -22.53 -42.53
CA PHE A 85 14.70 -22.31 -41.97
C PHE A 85 14.99 -20.83 -41.69
N LYS A 86 14.67 -19.94 -42.64
CA LYS A 86 14.89 -18.50 -42.51
C LYS A 86 14.11 -17.90 -41.34
N ASN A 87 12.87 -18.35 -41.13
CA ASN A 87 12.02 -17.90 -40.03
C ASN A 87 12.53 -18.44 -38.67
N SER A 88 12.98 -19.70 -38.62
CA SER A 88 13.48 -20.31 -37.40
C SER A 88 14.92 -19.91 -37.04
N LYS A 89 15.70 -19.36 -37.99
CA LYS A 89 17.13 -19.01 -37.83
C LYS A 89 17.38 -18.13 -36.60
N ILE A 90 16.54 -17.12 -36.37
CA ILE A 90 16.69 -16.19 -35.24
C ILE A 90 16.47 -16.92 -33.92
N THR A 91 15.41 -17.72 -33.80
CA THR A 91 15.10 -18.53 -32.60
C THR A 91 16.21 -19.55 -32.32
N ILE A 92 16.71 -20.23 -33.37
CA ILE A 92 17.82 -21.20 -33.27
C ILE A 92 19.09 -20.52 -32.77
N LEU A 93 19.35 -19.25 -33.09
CA LEU A 93 20.59 -18.54 -32.73
C LEU A 93 20.50 -17.74 -31.42
N ASN A 94 19.37 -17.09 -31.13
CA ASN A 94 19.33 -15.98 -30.16
C ASN A 94 18.68 -16.32 -28.81
N GLU A 95 17.82 -17.34 -28.72
CA GLU A 95 17.13 -17.59 -27.45
C GLU A 95 18.01 -18.32 -26.43
N ILE A 96 17.98 -17.82 -25.19
CA ILE A 96 18.56 -18.47 -24.00
C ILE A 96 17.58 -19.57 -23.59
N PHE A 97 17.91 -20.82 -23.91
CA PHE A 97 17.05 -21.96 -23.57
C PHE A 97 17.57 -22.61 -22.28
N ILE A 98 16.91 -22.34 -21.16
CA ILE A 98 17.11 -23.07 -19.91
C ILE A 98 16.04 -24.15 -19.80
N CYS A 99 16.44 -25.39 -19.50
CA CYS A 99 15.49 -26.49 -19.32
C CYS A 99 14.61 -26.27 -18.07
N TYR A 100 13.40 -26.82 -18.06
CA TYR A 100 12.47 -26.71 -16.92
C TYR A 100 13.15 -27.13 -15.61
N ASP A 101 13.77 -28.31 -15.57
CA ASP A 101 14.43 -28.83 -14.37
C ASP A 101 15.61 -27.95 -13.93
N CYS A 102 16.34 -27.40 -14.91
CA CYS A 102 17.47 -26.53 -14.69
C CYS A 102 17.04 -25.18 -14.09
N ARG A 103 15.92 -24.64 -14.59
CA ARG A 103 15.29 -23.41 -14.10
C ARG A 103 14.74 -23.63 -12.69
N LYS A 104 14.08 -24.76 -12.45
CA LYS A 104 13.60 -25.19 -11.13
C LYS A 104 14.72 -25.29 -10.11
N VAL A 105 15.80 -26.02 -10.42
CA VAL A 105 16.98 -26.14 -9.55
C VAL A 105 17.62 -24.76 -9.28
N ARG A 106 17.74 -23.92 -10.30
CA ARG A 106 18.29 -22.56 -10.14
C ARG A 106 17.42 -21.71 -9.21
N ASN A 107 16.11 -21.73 -9.40
CA ASN A 107 15.18 -20.94 -8.59
C ASN A 107 15.14 -21.44 -7.15
N ASN A 108 15.09 -22.76 -6.92
CA ASN A 108 15.17 -23.34 -5.57
C ASN A 108 16.47 -22.97 -4.86
N LYS A 109 17.62 -23.03 -5.55
CA LYS A 109 18.90 -22.55 -5.00
C LYS A 109 18.86 -21.07 -4.66
N LYS A 110 18.26 -20.24 -5.52
CA LYS A 110 18.13 -18.81 -5.27
C LYS A 110 17.24 -18.53 -4.06
N VAL A 111 16.08 -19.18 -3.96
CA VAL A 111 15.17 -19.07 -2.81
C VAL A 111 15.88 -19.46 -1.52
N ASN A 112 16.55 -20.61 -1.49
CA ASN A 112 17.32 -21.06 -0.33
C ASN A 112 18.40 -20.04 0.07
N SER A 113 19.17 -19.55 -0.89
CA SER A 113 20.19 -18.53 -0.64
C SER A 113 19.60 -17.26 -0.04
N LEU A 114 18.51 -16.74 -0.60
CA LEU A 114 17.86 -15.51 -0.11
C LEU A 114 17.29 -15.69 1.30
N ILE A 115 16.70 -16.86 1.59
CA ILE A 115 16.20 -17.19 2.93
C ILE A 115 17.35 -17.30 3.92
N SER A 116 18.44 -17.98 3.55
CA SER A 116 19.65 -18.07 4.38
C SER A 116 20.30 -16.71 4.62
N ASP A 117 20.34 -15.83 3.62
CA ASP A 117 20.84 -14.46 3.76
C ASP A 117 20.03 -13.69 4.81
N ILE A 118 18.70 -13.81 4.77
CA ILE A 118 17.81 -13.16 5.75
C ILE A 118 18.00 -13.78 7.15
N LYS A 119 18.03 -15.11 7.27
CA LYS A 119 18.21 -15.84 8.54
C LYS A 119 19.50 -15.48 9.25
N ASN A 120 20.58 -15.36 8.49
CA ASN A 120 21.93 -15.12 9.02
C ASN A 120 22.22 -13.63 9.25
N HIS A 121 21.34 -12.74 8.81
CA HIS A 121 21.49 -11.31 9.04
C HIS A 121 21.06 -10.95 10.46
N ASN A 122 21.79 -10.01 11.10
CA ASN A 122 21.53 -9.55 12.47
C ASN A 122 20.23 -8.75 12.64
N CYS A 123 19.34 -8.72 11.65
CA CYS A 123 18.03 -8.09 11.77
C CYS A 123 17.12 -9.04 12.55
N ARG A 124 17.36 -9.11 13.87
CA ARG A 124 16.53 -9.85 14.81
C ARG A 124 15.20 -9.14 14.94
N VAL A 125 14.17 -9.73 14.33
CA VAL A 125 12.81 -9.53 14.80
C VAL A 125 12.71 -10.34 16.09
N ASP A 126 13.24 -9.78 17.18
CA ASP A 126 13.17 -10.43 18.49
C ASP A 126 11.69 -10.52 18.88
N GLY A 127 11.12 -11.70 18.70
CA GLY A 127 9.84 -12.14 19.28
C GLY A 127 10.00 -12.44 20.76
N GLY A 128 10.70 -11.57 21.49
CA GLY A 128 10.76 -11.66 22.94
C GLY A 128 9.36 -11.47 23.48
N SER A 129 8.92 -12.41 24.31
CA SER A 129 7.71 -12.30 25.13
C SER A 129 7.87 -11.04 25.99
N GLN A 130 7.21 -9.96 25.58
CA GLN A 130 7.18 -8.72 26.32
C GLN A 130 5.88 -8.72 27.12
N GLU A 131 5.97 -8.53 28.45
CA GLU A 131 4.76 -8.36 29.26
C GLU A 131 4.02 -7.10 28.77
N LEU A 132 2.90 -7.30 28.10
CA LEU A 132 2.09 -6.22 27.54
C LEU A 132 1.28 -5.55 28.66
N ILE A 133 1.35 -4.23 28.72
CA ILE A 133 0.63 -3.45 29.72
C ILE A 133 -0.82 -3.28 29.25
N LYS A 134 -1.81 -3.44 30.14
CA LYS A 134 -3.23 -3.31 29.77
C LYS A 134 -3.55 -1.97 29.07
N LEU A 135 -4.23 -2.06 27.93
CA LEU A 135 -4.74 -0.91 27.18
C LEU A 135 -5.98 -0.31 27.85
N SER A 136 -6.14 1.00 27.73
CA SER A 136 -7.37 1.69 28.08
C SER A 136 -8.50 1.35 27.09
N TYR A 137 -9.72 1.77 27.37
CA TYR A 137 -10.84 1.58 26.45
C TYR A 137 -10.61 2.26 25.10
N ILE A 138 -10.20 3.53 25.10
CA ILE A 138 -9.95 4.29 23.88
C ILE A 138 -8.73 3.75 23.11
N GLU A 139 -7.67 3.33 23.82
CA GLU A 139 -6.49 2.74 23.18
C GLU A 139 -6.81 1.42 22.46
N ARG A 140 -7.74 0.61 22.97
CA ARG A 140 -8.20 -0.62 22.28
C ARG A 140 -8.89 -0.31 20.96
N ILE A 141 -9.76 0.72 20.93
CA ILE A 141 -10.41 1.19 19.70
C ILE A 141 -9.35 1.65 18.70
N TYR A 142 -8.40 2.47 19.16
CA TYR A 142 -7.32 2.97 18.32
C TYR A 142 -6.44 1.86 17.76
N LEU A 143 -6.07 0.90 18.60
CA LEU A 143 -5.29 -0.26 18.20
C LEU A 143 -6.05 -1.08 17.16
N TYR A 144 -7.34 -1.36 17.36
CA TYR A 144 -8.17 -2.10 16.40
C TYR A 144 -8.12 -1.46 15.01
N ILE A 145 -8.36 -0.15 14.92
CA ILE A 145 -8.35 0.60 13.65
C ILE A 145 -6.94 0.58 13.03
N LEU A 146 -5.90 0.74 13.84
CA LEU A 146 -4.52 0.68 13.38
C LEU A 146 -4.17 -0.69 12.79
N ILE A 147 -4.60 -1.78 13.42
CA ILE A 147 -4.41 -3.13 12.91
C ILE A 147 -5.29 -3.38 11.67
N GLU A 148 -6.51 -2.87 11.61
CA GLU A 148 -7.36 -3.00 10.42
C GLU A 148 -6.72 -2.33 9.20
N ASN A 149 -6.21 -1.11 9.39
CA ASN A 149 -5.38 -0.42 8.41
C ASN A 149 -4.09 -1.17 8.09
N TYR A 150 -3.55 -1.95 9.05
CA TYR A 150 -2.40 -2.82 8.81
C TYR A 150 -2.63 -3.78 7.68
N LYS A 151 -3.81 -4.39 7.72
CA LYS A 151 -4.14 -5.54 6.90
C LYS A 151 -4.61 -5.11 5.52
N ASN A 152 -5.31 -3.99 5.44
CA ASN A 152 -6.00 -3.55 4.22
C ASN A 152 -5.13 -2.71 3.28
N ASN A 153 -4.06 -2.08 3.77
CA ASN A 153 -3.14 -1.32 2.94
C ASN A 153 -1.99 -2.19 2.44
N PHE A 154 -1.54 -1.97 1.20
CA PHE A 154 -0.27 -2.55 0.76
C PHE A 154 0.80 -2.07 1.74
N PRO A 155 1.66 -2.97 2.26
CA PRO A 155 2.65 -2.57 3.23
C PRO A 155 3.38 -1.31 2.76
N SER A 156 3.78 -1.19 1.49
CA SER A 156 4.58 -0.07 0.96
C SER A 156 4.00 1.34 1.20
N GLU A 157 2.70 1.46 1.48
CA GLU A 157 2.03 2.73 1.76
C GLU A 157 2.00 3.05 3.26
N TRP A 158 2.26 2.08 4.11
CA TRP A 158 2.25 2.28 5.53
C TRP A 158 3.58 2.76 6.06
N ARG A 159 3.79 4.05 5.91
CA ARG A 159 4.76 4.75 6.72
C ARG A 159 4.13 4.97 8.08
N ALA A 160 4.23 3.99 8.99
CA ALA A 160 3.74 4.10 10.35
C ALA A 160 4.13 5.46 10.97
N LEU A 161 5.35 5.94 10.72
CA LEU A 161 5.83 7.27 11.15
C LEU A 161 5.16 8.49 10.47
N SER A 162 4.68 8.42 9.22
CA SER A 162 3.85 9.51 8.66
C SER A 162 2.37 9.37 8.99
N ALA A 163 1.84 8.19 9.26
CA ALA A 163 0.52 8.08 9.87
C ALA A 163 0.55 8.61 11.33
N LEU A 164 1.62 8.29 12.08
CA LEU A 164 1.95 8.78 13.42
C LEU A 164 2.11 10.32 13.47
N ASN A 165 2.76 10.92 12.47
CA ASN A 165 3.02 12.36 12.45
C ASN A 165 1.82 13.20 11.99
N TYR A 166 0.79 12.61 11.39
CA TYR A 166 -0.36 13.34 10.84
C TYR A 166 -1.70 13.05 11.56
N SER A 167 -1.78 12.09 12.48
CA SER A 167 -3.00 11.83 13.23
C SER A 167 -3.16 12.81 14.41
N GLU A 168 -4.39 13.24 14.68
CA GLU A 168 -4.74 14.18 15.75
C GLU A 168 -4.68 13.56 17.17
N SER A 169 -4.30 12.29 17.26
CA SER A 169 -4.25 11.49 18.50
C SER A 169 -2.86 10.91 18.77
N GLN A 170 -1.80 11.67 18.49
CA GLN A 170 -0.40 11.26 18.69
C GLN A 170 -0.13 10.69 20.10
N TYR A 171 -0.86 11.17 21.12
CA TYR A 171 -0.72 10.68 22.49
C TYR A 171 -1.18 9.22 22.65
N LEU A 172 -2.27 8.80 22.00
CA LEU A 172 -2.77 7.42 22.10
C LEU A 172 -1.80 6.44 21.47
N ILE A 173 -1.22 6.79 20.33
CA ILE A 173 -0.29 5.89 19.67
C ILE A 173 1.02 5.81 20.45
N LYS A 174 1.50 6.94 21.00
CA LYS A 174 2.64 6.94 21.91
C LYS A 174 2.40 5.99 23.09
N ASN A 175 1.23 6.05 23.72
CA ASN A 175 0.89 5.13 24.81
C ASN A 175 0.87 3.67 24.35
N ILE A 176 0.29 3.36 23.19
CA ILE A 176 0.24 1.99 22.65
C ILE A 176 1.66 1.43 22.39
N ILE A 177 2.58 2.27 21.90
CA ILE A 177 4.01 1.93 21.73
C ILE A 177 4.66 1.69 23.09
N GLU A 178 4.49 2.61 24.04
CA GLU A 178 5.04 2.49 25.40
C GLU A 178 4.51 1.25 26.13
N LYS A 179 3.27 0.82 25.85
CA LYS A 179 2.65 -0.41 26.38
C LYS A 179 3.07 -1.69 25.66
N GLY A 180 3.89 -1.58 24.61
CA GLY A 180 4.56 -2.72 23.95
C GLY A 180 3.79 -3.36 22.79
N TYR A 181 2.63 -2.84 22.40
CA TYR A 181 1.84 -3.43 21.31
C TYR A 181 2.37 -3.08 19.91
N ILE A 182 3.20 -2.04 19.84
CA ILE A 182 3.89 -1.64 18.63
C ILE A 182 5.37 -1.54 18.96
N LYS A 183 6.19 -2.39 18.34
CA LYS A 183 7.63 -2.36 18.49
C LYS A 183 8.25 -1.60 17.33
N GLU A 184 9.06 -0.59 17.63
CA GLU A 184 9.84 0.06 16.59
C GLU A 184 10.96 -0.87 16.12
N LEU A 185 11.06 -1.06 14.81
CA LEU A 185 12.10 -1.82 14.14
C LEU A 185 13.08 -0.86 13.45
N GLU A 186 14.36 -1.19 13.51
CA GLU A 186 15.32 -0.54 12.63
C GLU A 186 15.11 -1.03 11.19
N TYR A 187 14.96 -0.08 10.26
CA TYR A 187 14.83 -0.39 8.85
C TYR A 187 16.06 -1.16 8.36
N CYS A 188 15.83 -2.32 7.75
CA CYS A 188 16.87 -3.23 7.32
C CYS A 188 16.90 -3.33 5.80
N ASN A 189 17.60 -2.38 5.14
CA ASN A 189 17.68 -2.31 3.67
C ASN A 189 18.12 -3.63 3.03
N PHE A 190 19.08 -4.32 3.66
CA PHE A 190 19.57 -5.61 3.18
C PHE A 190 18.47 -6.68 3.13
N CYS A 191 17.81 -6.95 4.26
CA CYS A 191 16.75 -7.96 4.32
C CYS A 191 15.54 -7.57 3.47
N HIS A 192 15.21 -6.27 3.40
CA HIS A 192 14.14 -5.78 2.54
C HIS A 192 14.41 -6.06 1.06
N THR A 193 15.61 -5.75 0.58
CA THR A 193 16.01 -6.02 -0.82
C THR A 193 15.89 -7.51 -1.15
N ARG A 194 16.37 -8.38 -0.25
CA ARG A 194 16.30 -9.84 -0.41
C ARG A 194 14.87 -10.36 -0.41
N GLN A 195 14.01 -9.77 0.42
CA GLN A 195 12.58 -10.08 0.45
C GLN A 195 11.86 -9.65 -0.84
N LEU A 196 12.19 -8.49 -1.43
CA LEU A 196 11.66 -8.08 -2.73
C LEU A 196 12.07 -9.04 -3.86
N GLU A 197 13.30 -9.55 -3.82
CA GLU A 197 13.73 -10.59 -4.75
C GLU A 197 12.93 -11.89 -4.59
N LEU A 198 12.63 -12.30 -3.34
CA LEU A 198 11.74 -13.44 -3.07
C LEU A 198 10.33 -13.20 -3.61
N TYR A 199 9.77 -11.99 -3.46
CA TYR A 199 8.47 -11.61 -4.03
C TYR A 199 8.46 -11.71 -5.55
N THR A 200 9.52 -11.25 -6.21
CA THR A 200 9.64 -11.30 -7.67
C THR A 200 9.65 -12.75 -8.16
N LEU A 201 10.42 -13.62 -7.49
CA LEU A 201 10.46 -15.05 -7.79
C LEU A 201 9.10 -15.73 -7.56
N SER A 202 8.40 -15.38 -6.48
CA SER A 202 7.10 -15.98 -6.15
C SER A 202 6.01 -15.61 -7.15
N MET A 203 6.07 -14.42 -7.73
CA MET A 203 5.13 -13.95 -8.75
C MET A 203 5.45 -14.47 -10.16
N GLN A 204 6.72 -14.38 -10.58
CA GLN A 204 7.12 -14.70 -11.96
C GLN A 204 7.38 -16.20 -12.18
N GLU A 205 7.80 -16.93 -11.14
CA GLU A 205 8.36 -18.27 -11.27
C GLU A 205 7.70 -19.30 -10.33
N LYS A 206 6.49 -19.03 -9.84
CA LYS A 206 5.80 -19.84 -8.82
C LYS A 206 5.80 -21.34 -9.08
N ASN A 207 5.56 -21.73 -10.34
CA ASN A 207 5.48 -23.14 -10.76
C ASN A 207 6.85 -23.83 -10.80
N MET A 208 7.93 -23.06 -10.79
CA MET A 208 9.32 -23.50 -10.85
C MET A 208 9.96 -23.58 -9.45
N ILE A 209 9.16 -23.55 -8.38
CA ILE A 209 9.61 -23.67 -6.99
C ILE A 209 9.04 -24.98 -6.40
N GLU A 210 9.86 -25.73 -5.67
CA GLU A 210 9.43 -26.96 -4.99
C GLU A 210 8.39 -26.68 -3.90
N GLU A 211 7.42 -27.58 -3.75
CA GLU A 211 6.29 -27.40 -2.82
C GLU A 211 6.76 -27.19 -1.37
N GLN A 212 7.78 -27.95 -0.95
CA GLN A 212 8.39 -27.84 0.38
C GLN A 212 8.97 -26.43 0.64
N LEU A 213 9.51 -25.78 -0.39
CA LEU A 213 10.06 -24.41 -0.29
C LEU A 213 8.98 -23.33 -0.33
N LYS A 214 7.77 -23.63 -0.84
CA LYS A 214 6.68 -22.65 -0.91
C LYS A 214 6.16 -22.25 0.45
N GLU A 215 6.10 -23.18 1.41
CA GLU A 215 5.68 -22.87 2.78
C GLU A 215 6.71 -22.00 3.48
N GLU A 216 8.00 -22.35 3.39
CA GLU A 216 9.08 -21.55 3.96
C GLU A 216 9.12 -20.16 3.32
N LEU A 217 9.02 -20.06 1.99
CA LEU A 217 8.93 -18.81 1.26
C LEU A 217 7.73 -17.96 1.73
N LYS A 218 6.55 -18.54 1.94
CA LYS A 218 5.39 -17.80 2.49
C LYS A 218 5.72 -17.18 3.85
N ASN A 219 6.42 -17.90 4.73
CA ASN A 219 6.80 -17.37 6.04
C ASN A 219 7.76 -16.18 5.91
N TYR A 220 8.77 -16.26 5.02
CA TYR A 220 9.71 -15.15 4.79
C TYR A 220 9.09 -13.96 4.05
N LEU A 221 8.08 -14.18 3.21
CA LEU A 221 7.32 -13.09 2.57
C LEU A 221 6.39 -12.36 3.54
N LYS A 222 5.99 -13.01 4.64
CA LYS A 222 5.22 -12.39 5.73
C LYS A 222 6.07 -11.54 6.68
N LEU A 223 7.39 -11.75 6.74
CA LEU A 223 8.29 -10.90 7.51
C LEU A 223 8.21 -9.47 6.96
N ASN A 224 8.58 -8.45 7.75
CA ASN A 224 8.28 -7.08 7.34
C ASN A 224 9.47 -6.12 7.50
N PHE A 225 10.50 -6.31 6.66
CA PHE A 225 11.78 -5.59 6.76
C PHE A 225 11.76 -4.13 6.25
N ASN A 226 10.65 -3.70 5.65
CA ASN A 226 10.47 -2.33 5.15
C ASN A 226 9.90 -1.37 6.22
N TYR A 227 9.51 -1.88 7.40
CA TYR A 227 8.76 -1.09 8.39
C TYR A 227 9.63 -0.73 9.56
N HIS A 228 9.39 0.48 10.03
CA HIS A 228 9.86 0.94 11.32
C HIS A 228 9.04 0.41 12.48
N CYS A 229 7.98 -0.38 12.24
CA CYS A 229 7.10 -0.86 13.29
C CYS A 229 6.62 -2.29 13.01
N GLN A 230 6.49 -3.07 14.07
CA GLN A 230 5.85 -4.37 14.09
C GLN A 230 4.72 -4.35 15.12
N ILE A 231 3.56 -4.88 14.74
CA ILE A 231 2.50 -5.18 15.70
C ILE A 231 2.92 -6.43 16.51
N VAL A 232 2.90 -6.30 17.83
CA VAL A 232 3.16 -7.40 18.76
C VAL A 232 1.83 -8.06 19.12
N VAL A 233 1.71 -9.35 18.81
CA VAL A 233 0.54 -10.16 19.16
C VAL A 233 0.80 -10.80 20.53
N PRO A 234 -0.12 -10.70 21.51
CA PRO A 234 0.03 -11.40 22.78
C PRO A 234 0.13 -12.92 22.60
N ASP A 235 0.97 -13.58 23.41
CA ASP A 235 1.29 -15.01 23.29
C ASP A 235 0.07 -15.95 23.39
N GLU A 236 -1.02 -15.48 24.00
CA GLU A 236 -2.29 -16.17 24.13
C GLU A 236 -3.12 -16.24 22.82
N PHE A 237 -2.67 -15.56 21.75
CA PHE A 237 -3.31 -15.60 20.43
C PHE A 237 -2.41 -16.17 19.35
N ASP A 238 -2.93 -17.13 18.59
CA ASP A 238 -2.19 -17.79 17.50
C ASP A 238 -1.97 -16.91 16.24
N SER A 239 -2.70 -15.79 16.13
CA SER A 239 -2.68 -14.92 14.95
C SER A 239 -3.18 -13.51 15.24
N ILE A 240 -2.81 -12.56 14.38
CA ILE A 240 -3.34 -11.19 14.39
C ILE A 240 -4.87 -11.20 14.23
N GLU A 241 -5.42 -12.10 13.41
CA GLU A 241 -6.86 -12.27 13.21
C GLU A 241 -7.61 -12.67 14.49
N SER A 242 -7.08 -13.67 15.21
CA SER A 242 -7.65 -14.15 16.46
C SER A 242 -7.63 -13.05 17.52
N TRP A 243 -6.49 -12.37 17.64
CA TRP A 243 -6.33 -11.26 18.56
C TRP A 243 -7.25 -10.08 18.23
N MET A 244 -7.32 -9.67 16.96
CA MET A 244 -8.24 -8.61 16.51
C MET A 244 -9.70 -8.91 16.85
N SER A 245 -10.13 -10.16 16.67
CA SER A 245 -11.48 -10.59 17.01
C SER A 245 -11.73 -10.46 18.52
N ASN A 246 -10.73 -10.77 19.35
CA ASN A 246 -10.80 -10.57 20.79
C ASN A 246 -10.86 -9.08 21.15
N VAL A 247 -9.97 -8.24 20.61
CA VAL A 247 -9.96 -6.78 20.85
C VAL A 247 -11.32 -6.17 20.49
N TYR A 248 -11.89 -6.55 19.36
CA TYR A 248 -13.23 -6.10 18.96
C TYR A 248 -14.31 -6.53 19.95
N SER A 249 -14.31 -7.80 20.36
CA SER A 249 -15.25 -8.31 21.37
C SER A 249 -15.09 -7.59 22.70
N GLU A 250 -13.86 -7.26 23.11
CA GLU A 250 -13.60 -6.48 24.32
C GLU A 250 -14.16 -5.06 24.21
N ILE A 251 -13.97 -4.37 23.09
CA ILE A 251 -14.52 -3.02 22.88
C ILE A 251 -16.05 -3.02 23.07
N LEU A 252 -16.75 -4.01 22.52
CA LEU A 252 -18.20 -4.07 22.60
C LEU A 252 -18.75 -4.53 23.96
N LYS A 253 -18.01 -5.37 24.69
CA LYS A 253 -18.47 -5.97 25.95
C LYS A 253 -17.90 -5.30 27.20
N THR A 254 -16.90 -4.42 27.05
CA THR A 254 -16.27 -3.75 28.20
C THR A 254 -17.32 -2.94 28.94
N LYS A 255 -17.37 -3.14 30.27
CA LYS A 255 -18.06 -2.21 31.15
C LYS A 255 -17.17 -1.00 31.41
N LEU A 256 -17.67 0.19 31.16
CA LEU A 256 -16.89 1.41 31.32
C LEU A 256 -16.83 1.82 32.80
N THR A 257 -15.62 2.13 33.26
CA THR A 257 -15.37 2.77 34.56
C THR A 257 -15.49 4.30 34.45
N ILE A 258 -15.52 4.99 35.59
CA ILE A 258 -15.52 6.47 35.63
C ILE A 258 -14.29 7.06 34.91
N ASP A 259 -13.13 6.41 35.03
CA ASP A 259 -11.91 6.88 34.39
C ASP A 259 -11.94 6.65 32.87
N ASP A 260 -12.55 5.56 32.39
CA ASP A 260 -12.81 5.37 30.96
C ASP A 260 -13.73 6.47 30.43
N VAL A 261 -14.78 6.86 31.17
CA VAL A 261 -15.70 7.94 30.77
C VAL A 261 -14.96 9.28 30.63
N LYS A 262 -14.09 9.61 31.58
CA LYS A 262 -13.25 10.83 31.51
C LYS A 262 -12.30 10.78 30.31
N GLU A 263 -11.74 9.61 30.01
CA GLU A 263 -10.88 9.42 28.85
C GLU A 263 -11.65 9.62 27.54
N VAL A 264 -12.85 9.04 27.42
CA VAL A 264 -13.76 9.22 26.28
C VAL A 264 -14.14 10.68 26.10
N GLU A 265 -14.52 11.38 27.17
CA GLU A 265 -14.84 12.81 27.11
C GLU A 265 -13.65 13.64 26.60
N ASN A 266 -12.45 13.40 27.15
CA ASN A 266 -11.23 14.07 26.71
C ASN A 266 -10.90 13.76 25.25
N PHE A 267 -11.09 12.52 24.80
CA PHE A 267 -10.91 12.13 23.41
C PHE A 267 -11.83 12.92 22.47
N ILE A 268 -13.14 12.96 22.77
CA ILE A 268 -14.12 13.71 21.96
C ILE A 268 -13.77 15.21 21.93
N LEU A 269 -13.42 15.79 23.08
CA LEU A 269 -13.07 17.21 23.17
C LEU A 269 -11.80 17.56 22.39
N ASN A 270 -10.75 16.74 22.50
CA ASN A 270 -9.49 16.95 21.79
C ASN A 270 -9.69 16.84 20.27
N LYS A 271 -10.45 15.84 19.83
CA LYS A 271 -10.81 15.69 18.42
C LYS A 271 -11.58 16.92 17.91
N ARG A 272 -12.63 17.34 18.62
CA ARG A 272 -13.41 18.53 18.25
C ARG A 272 -12.54 19.78 18.21
N PHE A 273 -11.66 19.97 19.20
CA PHE A 273 -10.72 21.10 19.25
C PHE A 273 -9.84 21.19 17.99
N ASN A 274 -9.32 20.07 17.52
CA ASN A 274 -8.50 20.02 16.31
C ASN A 274 -9.33 20.26 15.03
N GLU A 275 -10.54 19.71 14.96
CA GLU A 275 -11.50 19.98 13.87
C GLU A 275 -11.84 21.48 13.75
N VAL A 276 -12.04 22.16 14.88
CA VAL A 276 -12.26 23.62 14.87
C VAL A 276 -11.04 24.35 14.30
N TYR A 277 -9.82 23.91 14.64
CA TYR A 277 -8.61 24.50 14.07
C TYR A 277 -8.49 24.30 12.57
N LYS A 278 -8.82 23.10 12.06
CA LYS A 278 -8.90 22.85 10.61
C LYS A 278 -9.88 23.82 9.95
N LEU A 279 -11.06 24.03 10.53
CA LEU A 279 -12.04 25.00 10.02
C LEU A 279 -11.53 26.44 10.08
N VAL A 280 -10.85 26.84 11.15
CA VAL A 280 -10.25 28.17 11.27
C VAL A 280 -9.28 28.41 10.12
N SER A 281 -8.36 27.47 9.86
CA SER A 281 -7.40 27.58 8.75
C SER A 281 -8.11 27.77 7.41
N LEU A 282 -9.09 26.90 7.09
CA LEU A 282 -9.84 26.94 5.83
C LEU A 282 -10.64 28.24 5.66
N VAL A 283 -11.33 28.68 6.71
CA VAL A 283 -12.14 29.89 6.68
C VAL A 283 -11.25 31.13 6.54
N CYS A 284 -10.16 31.22 7.29
CA CYS A 284 -9.24 32.35 7.24
C CYS A 284 -8.53 32.43 5.89
N GLU A 285 -8.06 31.32 5.34
CA GLU A 285 -7.43 31.27 4.01
C GLU A 285 -8.39 31.77 2.93
N LYS A 286 -9.62 31.27 2.93
CA LYS A 286 -10.67 31.68 1.98
C LYS A 286 -11.00 33.18 2.03
N ASN A 287 -10.90 33.80 3.20
CA ASN A 287 -11.19 35.22 3.38
C ASN A 287 -9.92 36.09 3.41
N SER A 288 -8.74 35.51 3.16
CA SER A 288 -7.44 36.19 3.20
C SER A 288 -7.17 36.92 4.53
N ILE A 289 -7.52 36.29 5.65
CA ILE A 289 -7.34 36.85 7.00
C ILE A 289 -6.14 36.19 7.67
N SER A 290 -5.22 37.00 8.17
CA SER A 290 -4.16 36.51 9.06
C SER A 290 -4.71 36.26 10.46
N TRP A 291 -4.31 35.13 11.05
CA TRP A 291 -4.63 34.79 12.43
C TRP A 291 -3.41 34.16 13.09
N LEU A 292 -3.32 34.30 14.42
CA LEU A 292 -2.20 33.80 15.21
C LEU A 292 -2.70 32.75 16.20
N LYS A 293 -2.14 31.55 16.14
CA LYS A 293 -2.33 30.53 17.17
C LYS A 293 -1.59 30.96 18.45
N ASN A 294 -2.34 31.16 19.53
CA ASN A 294 -1.83 31.48 20.86
C ASN A 294 -2.83 31.03 21.93
N ASN A 295 -2.41 31.02 23.20
CA ASN A 295 -3.24 30.57 24.32
C ASN A 295 -4.60 31.27 24.42
N ALA A 296 -4.69 32.55 24.04
CA ALA A 296 -5.95 33.29 24.07
C ALA A 296 -6.91 32.83 22.96
N PHE A 297 -6.37 32.44 21.79
CA PHE A 297 -7.16 31.85 20.72
C PHE A 297 -7.54 30.40 21.04
N ASP A 298 -6.62 29.62 21.62
CA ASP A 298 -6.89 28.26 22.12
C ASP A 298 -8.07 28.26 23.10
N PHE A 299 -8.13 29.26 23.99
CA PHE A 299 -9.24 29.41 24.92
C PHE A 299 -10.59 29.59 24.20
N GLU A 300 -10.67 30.43 23.16
CA GLU A 300 -11.91 30.62 22.40
C GLU A 300 -12.28 29.36 21.59
N VAL A 301 -11.29 28.68 21.00
CA VAL A 301 -11.51 27.40 20.30
C VAL A 301 -12.05 26.34 21.25
N LEU A 302 -11.50 26.23 22.45
CA LEU A 302 -11.96 25.29 23.47
C LEU A 302 -13.38 25.61 23.95
N ARG A 303 -13.71 26.90 24.13
CA ARG A 303 -15.08 27.33 24.46
C ARG A 303 -16.07 26.93 23.38
N LEU A 304 -15.75 27.21 22.11
CA LEU A 304 -16.59 26.80 20.97
C LEU A 304 -16.78 25.27 20.96
N SER A 305 -15.67 24.54 21.07
CA SER A 305 -15.64 23.08 21.01
C SER A 305 -16.56 22.44 22.04
N ARG A 306 -16.55 22.93 23.28
CA ARG A 306 -17.38 22.38 24.38
C ARG A 306 -18.87 22.65 24.24
N ASN A 307 -19.26 23.76 23.62
CA ASN A 307 -20.63 24.26 23.70
C ASN A 307 -21.46 24.05 22.43
N PHE A 308 -20.82 23.81 21.28
CA PHE A 308 -21.51 23.78 19.99
C PHE A 308 -21.10 22.58 19.12
N ASN A 309 -22.00 22.18 18.23
CA ASN A 309 -21.67 21.22 17.18
C ASN A 309 -20.83 21.87 16.07
N LEU A 310 -20.18 21.06 15.23
CA LEU A 310 -19.17 21.54 14.28
C LEU A 310 -19.78 22.42 13.18
N GLU A 311 -21.03 22.17 12.77
CA GLU A 311 -21.73 22.98 11.76
C GLU A 311 -22.10 24.38 12.28
N VAL A 312 -22.50 24.49 13.54
CA VAL A 312 -22.73 25.77 14.21
C VAL A 312 -21.41 26.52 14.37
N ILE A 313 -20.34 25.84 14.78
CA ILE A 313 -19.00 26.43 14.88
C ILE A 313 -18.57 26.95 13.50
N HIS A 314 -18.73 26.18 12.44
CA HIS A 314 -18.39 26.59 11.07
C HIS A 314 -19.13 27.87 10.66
N ASN A 315 -20.41 28.01 11.02
CA ASN A 315 -21.16 29.23 10.78
C ASN A 315 -20.60 30.43 11.55
N ILE A 316 -20.33 30.27 12.86
CA ILE A 316 -19.76 31.32 13.72
C ILE A 316 -18.42 31.81 13.14
N LEU A 317 -17.51 30.89 12.85
CA LEU A 317 -16.19 31.19 12.28
C LEU A 317 -16.34 31.93 10.93
N SER A 318 -17.20 31.41 10.05
CA SER A 318 -17.46 32.03 8.75
C SER A 318 -18.02 33.44 8.83
N LYS A 319 -18.94 33.69 9.76
CA LYS A 319 -19.52 35.01 10.00
C LYS A 319 -18.44 35.97 10.51
N CYS A 320 -17.73 35.57 11.56
CA CYS A 320 -16.65 36.37 12.15
C CYS A 320 -15.56 36.69 11.14
N ALA A 321 -15.27 35.78 10.21
CA ALA A 321 -14.26 35.97 9.18
C ALA A 321 -14.69 37.04 8.18
N ARG A 322 -15.92 36.96 7.64
CA ARG A 322 -16.44 37.98 6.72
C ARG A 322 -16.44 39.38 7.34
N GLU A 323 -16.86 39.47 8.60
CA GLU A 323 -16.83 40.73 9.34
C GLU A 323 -15.40 41.23 9.59
N THR A 324 -14.46 40.32 9.84
CA THR A 324 -13.04 40.67 10.01
C THR A 324 -12.44 41.19 8.71
N ALA A 325 -12.68 40.50 7.59
CA ALA A 325 -12.19 40.94 6.27
C ALA A 325 -12.71 42.35 5.92
N ALA A 326 -13.98 42.65 6.25
CA ALA A 326 -14.55 43.98 6.06
C ALA A 326 -13.82 45.05 6.90
N ASP A 327 -13.55 44.76 8.18
CA ASP A 327 -12.80 45.67 9.05
C ASP A 327 -11.35 45.88 8.57
N LEU A 328 -10.68 44.81 8.13
CA LEU A 328 -9.32 44.87 7.61
C LEU A 328 -9.24 45.73 6.35
N TYR A 329 -10.21 45.60 5.43
CA TYR A 329 -10.29 46.44 4.24
C TYR A 329 -10.41 47.94 4.57
N ILE A 330 -11.19 48.28 5.60
CA ILE A 330 -11.33 49.68 6.07
C ILE A 330 -10.00 50.17 6.67
N ILE A 331 -9.35 49.33 7.48
CA ILE A 331 -8.07 49.65 8.12
C ILE A 331 -6.97 49.89 7.06
N GLU A 332 -6.85 49.01 6.06
CA GLU A 332 -5.88 49.15 4.96
C GLU A 332 -6.07 50.48 4.20
N LYS A 333 -7.33 50.87 3.95
CA LYS A 333 -7.64 52.15 3.30
C LYS A 333 -7.34 53.38 4.15
N SER A 334 -7.31 53.24 5.48
CA SER A 334 -7.15 54.36 6.42
C SER A 334 -5.72 54.89 6.57
N LYS A 335 -4.72 54.32 5.86
CA LYS A 335 -3.29 54.72 5.86
C LYS A 335 -2.60 54.78 7.24
N ASN A 336 -3.20 54.24 8.31
CA ASN A 336 -2.58 54.15 9.64
C ASN A 336 -1.92 52.78 9.84
N ASN A 337 -0.70 52.63 9.34
CA ASN A 337 0.11 51.40 9.38
C ASN A 337 0.63 50.99 10.79
N LYS A 338 0.11 51.56 11.89
CA LYS A 338 0.70 51.39 13.23
C LYS A 338 0.16 50.21 14.06
N ASP A 339 -0.77 49.41 13.55
CA ASP A 339 -1.58 48.52 14.39
C ASP A 339 -1.57 47.02 13.96
N PHE A 340 -0.41 46.47 13.57
CA PHE A 340 -0.27 45.04 13.22
C PHE A 340 -0.73 44.08 14.33
N PHE A 341 -0.53 44.45 15.61
CA PHE A 341 -1.02 43.68 16.76
C PHE A 341 -2.55 43.66 16.89
N LYS A 342 -3.23 44.72 16.43
CA LYS A 342 -4.70 44.77 16.40
C LYS A 342 -5.21 43.86 15.28
N VAL A 343 -4.62 43.94 14.09
CA VAL A 343 -5.02 43.17 12.89
C VAL A 343 -5.17 41.68 13.19
N ASN A 344 -4.17 41.04 13.81
CA ASN A 344 -4.19 39.60 14.09
C ASN A 344 -5.14 39.20 15.24
N ASN A 345 -5.67 40.15 16.02
CA ASN A 345 -6.56 39.90 17.14
C ASN A 345 -8.04 40.17 16.84
N ILE A 346 -8.37 40.88 15.76
CA ILE A 346 -9.75 41.25 15.41
C ILE A 346 -10.61 39.98 15.27
N TYR A 347 -10.11 38.97 14.57
CA TYR A 347 -10.87 37.74 14.33
C TYR A 347 -11.24 37.03 15.64
N LYS A 348 -10.27 36.86 16.54
CA LYS A 348 -10.48 36.31 17.88
C LYS A 348 -11.51 37.11 18.66
N GLN A 349 -11.39 38.44 18.67
CA GLN A 349 -12.31 39.32 19.40
C GLN A 349 -13.74 39.18 18.87
N LYS A 350 -13.93 39.08 17.55
CA LYS A 350 -15.25 38.84 16.97
C LYS A 350 -15.82 37.48 17.36
N ILE A 351 -15.00 36.42 17.34
CA ILE A 351 -15.41 35.10 17.82
C ILE A 351 -15.88 35.18 19.29
N SER A 352 -15.08 35.79 20.16
CA SER A 352 -15.40 35.95 21.58
C SER A 352 -16.72 36.73 21.79
N LEU A 353 -16.89 37.86 21.07
CA LEU A 353 -18.11 38.67 21.13
C LEU A 353 -19.34 37.93 20.59
N ASP A 354 -19.19 37.16 19.52
CA ASP A 354 -20.30 36.37 18.97
C ASP A 354 -20.67 35.25 19.95
N PHE A 355 -19.69 34.52 20.49
CA PHE A 355 -19.89 33.51 21.52
C PHE A 355 -20.68 34.06 22.73
N GLU A 356 -20.25 35.20 23.29
CA GLU A 356 -20.94 35.86 24.41
C GLU A 356 -22.39 36.23 24.09
N LYS A 357 -22.65 36.72 22.87
CA LYS A 357 -24.01 37.05 22.44
C LYS A 357 -24.91 35.81 22.39
N LEU A 358 -24.37 34.66 22.02
CA LEU A 358 -25.13 33.43 21.87
C LEU A 358 -25.44 32.78 23.21
N ILE A 359 -24.49 32.78 24.14
CA ILE A 359 -24.74 32.32 25.51
C ILE A 359 -25.74 33.22 26.23
N LYS A 360 -25.56 34.55 26.19
CA LYS A 360 -26.41 35.48 26.96
C LYS A 360 -27.87 35.53 26.53
N LYS A 361 -28.16 35.19 25.27
CA LYS A 361 -29.51 35.31 24.70
C LYS A 361 -30.30 34.00 24.71
N ASN A 362 -29.74 32.89 25.21
CA ASN A 362 -30.39 31.58 25.22
C ASN A 362 -30.99 31.21 23.84
N TYR A 363 -30.33 31.64 22.75
CA TYR A 363 -30.91 31.55 21.41
C TYR A 363 -31.03 30.07 21.01
N PRO A 364 -32.24 29.59 20.63
CA PRO A 364 -32.39 28.28 20.01
C PRO A 364 -31.82 28.36 18.59
N VAL A 365 -30.74 27.62 18.36
CA VAL A 365 -30.12 27.26 17.07
C VAL A 365 -29.97 28.42 16.08
N LEU A 366 -28.79 29.02 16.14
CA LEU A 366 -28.11 29.65 15.01
C LEU A 366 -28.17 28.76 13.77
N TYR A 367 -28.42 29.36 12.61
CA TYR A 367 -28.20 28.75 11.30
C TYR A 367 -26.96 27.84 11.32
N SER A 368 -27.13 26.54 11.03
CA SER A 368 -26.00 25.64 10.82
C SER A 368 -25.42 25.88 9.43
N ARG A 369 -24.10 25.71 9.30
CA ARG A 369 -23.44 25.74 8.01
C ARG A 369 -22.83 24.37 7.75
N ASN A 370 -23.28 23.72 6.66
CA ASN A 370 -22.67 22.49 6.18
C ASN A 370 -21.14 22.62 6.13
N LEU A 371 -20.44 21.57 6.53
CA LEU A 371 -18.98 21.51 6.43
C LEU A 371 -18.53 21.61 4.96
N PRO A 372 -17.26 21.98 4.71
CA PRO A 372 -16.70 21.97 3.36
C PRO A 372 -16.93 20.63 2.65
N ASN A 373 -17.16 20.66 1.33
CA ASN A 373 -17.48 19.44 0.56
C ASN A 373 -16.37 18.37 0.60
N ASN A 374 -15.13 18.77 0.86
CA ASN A 374 -13.96 17.89 1.00
C ASN A 374 -13.64 17.55 2.46
N TRP A 375 -14.59 17.75 3.39
CA TRP A 375 -14.39 17.41 4.78
C TRP A 375 -14.26 15.89 4.95
N VAL A 376 -13.14 15.46 5.54
CA VAL A 376 -12.86 14.04 5.79
C VAL A 376 -12.99 13.78 7.28
N PHE A 377 -13.89 12.87 7.64
CA PHE A 377 -14.05 12.38 9.01
C PHE A 377 -12.96 11.36 9.32
N SER A 378 -12.53 11.33 10.59
CA SER A 378 -11.50 10.39 11.00
C SER A 378 -12.06 8.97 11.09
N GLU A 379 -11.22 7.96 10.91
CA GLU A 379 -11.64 6.56 10.91
C GLU A 379 -12.18 6.14 12.28
N GLU A 380 -11.67 6.72 13.36
CA GLU A 380 -12.16 6.49 14.71
C GLU A 380 -13.59 6.98 14.88
N GLU A 381 -13.90 8.17 14.36
CA GLU A 381 -15.27 8.68 14.36
C GLU A 381 -16.20 7.74 13.58
N LEU A 382 -15.78 7.31 12.40
CA LEU A 382 -16.58 6.42 11.56
C LEU A 382 -16.81 5.07 12.26
N PHE A 383 -15.77 4.51 12.87
CA PHE A 383 -15.85 3.26 13.63
C PHE A 383 -16.80 3.39 14.82
N ILE A 384 -16.59 4.39 15.69
CA ILE A 384 -17.41 4.58 16.89
C ILE A 384 -18.86 4.85 16.51
N ASN A 385 -19.10 5.70 15.50
CA ASN A 385 -20.44 6.04 15.07
C ASN A 385 -21.20 4.85 14.49
N THR A 386 -20.49 3.95 13.80
CA THR A 386 -21.09 2.78 13.13
C THR A 386 -21.31 1.62 14.10
N TYR A 387 -20.29 1.29 14.91
CA TYR A 387 -20.25 0.05 15.67
C TYR A 387 -20.57 0.20 17.15
N ILE A 388 -20.51 1.41 17.70
CA ILE A 388 -20.75 1.65 19.14
C ILE A 388 -22.02 2.47 19.33
N ILE A 389 -22.05 3.68 18.75
CA ILE A 389 -23.21 4.57 18.86
C ILE A 389 -24.37 4.10 17.98
N GLU A 390 -24.05 3.48 16.83
CA GLU A 390 -25.02 3.03 15.81
C GLU A 390 -25.90 4.19 15.29
N SER A 391 -25.30 5.36 15.06
CA SER A 391 -26.01 6.52 14.52
C SER A 391 -25.87 6.64 13.00
N ASP A 392 -26.95 7.06 12.36
CA ASP A 392 -27.00 7.44 10.94
C ASP A 392 -26.43 8.85 10.69
N GLN A 393 -26.31 9.66 11.73
CA GLN A 393 -25.78 11.03 11.66
C GLN A 393 -24.31 11.09 12.05
N LYS A 394 -23.59 12.03 11.45
CA LYS A 394 -22.17 12.29 11.74
C LYS A 394 -22.01 13.15 13.00
N TRP A 395 -20.87 13.06 13.66
CA TRP A 395 -20.59 13.81 14.89
C TRP A 395 -20.60 15.32 14.67
N SER A 396 -20.46 15.80 13.42
CA SER A 396 -20.56 17.21 13.08
C SER A 396 -21.88 17.87 13.52
N LYS A 397 -22.95 17.08 13.63
CA LYS A 397 -24.29 17.54 14.02
C LYS A 397 -24.51 17.59 15.53
N TYR A 398 -23.64 16.94 16.30
CA TYR A 398 -23.75 16.80 17.74
C TYR A 398 -22.68 17.61 18.47
N THR A 399 -23.05 18.10 19.65
CA THR A 399 -22.12 18.65 20.64
C THR A 399 -21.30 17.52 21.27
N PRO A 400 -20.11 17.79 21.84
CA PRO A 400 -19.34 16.75 22.53
C PRO A 400 -20.12 16.03 23.63
N LYS A 401 -20.97 16.75 24.37
CA LYS A 401 -21.79 16.18 25.43
C LYS A 401 -22.86 15.22 24.88
N GLU A 402 -23.49 15.58 23.76
CA GLU A 402 -24.44 14.68 23.09
C GLU A 402 -23.74 13.43 22.57
N ILE A 403 -22.56 13.57 21.94
CA ILE A 403 -21.75 12.43 21.48
C ILE A 403 -21.40 11.51 22.66
N LEU A 404 -20.93 12.10 23.77
CA LEU A 404 -20.63 11.35 24.98
C LEU A 404 -21.85 10.59 25.47
N ASN A 405 -22.99 11.26 25.65
CA ASN A 405 -24.23 10.61 26.11
C ASN A 405 -24.67 9.47 25.16
N MET A 406 -24.64 9.69 23.85
CA MET A 406 -24.99 8.67 22.86
C MET A 406 -24.06 7.44 22.93
N TRP A 407 -22.77 7.67 23.18
CA TRP A 407 -21.80 6.60 23.37
C TRP A 407 -22.10 5.84 24.66
N LEU A 408 -22.28 6.57 25.75
CA LEU A 408 -22.57 6.07 27.08
C LEU A 408 -23.86 5.23 27.13
N ASP A 409 -24.94 5.67 26.48
CA ASP A 409 -26.24 4.98 26.40
C ASP A 409 -26.14 3.57 25.76
N LYS A 410 -25.08 3.33 24.97
CA LYS A 410 -24.85 2.07 24.26
C LYS A 410 -23.81 1.17 24.94
N THR A 411 -23.15 1.66 25.98
CA THR A 411 -22.13 0.93 26.74
C THR A 411 -22.66 0.48 28.10
N ILE A 412 -22.19 -0.67 28.58
CA ILE A 412 -22.56 -1.18 29.91
C ILE A 412 -21.73 -0.44 30.96
N PHE A 413 -22.34 -0.02 32.07
CA PHE A 413 -21.63 0.65 33.18
C PHE A 413 -21.39 -0.28 34.35
N ASP A 414 -20.20 -0.21 34.96
CA ASP A 414 -19.96 -0.75 36.30
C ASP A 414 -19.91 0.42 37.31
N PHE A 415 -20.89 0.44 38.20
CA PHE A 415 -20.87 1.27 39.40
C PHE A 415 -20.28 0.45 40.54
N GLU A 416 -18.99 0.15 40.49
CA GLU A 416 -18.26 -0.28 41.70
C GLU A 416 -17.39 0.91 42.15
N GLU A 417 -17.69 1.41 43.36
CA GLU A 417 -17.01 2.52 44.05
C GLU A 417 -15.55 2.23 44.39
#